data_AF-A0A2E2KTF3-F1
#
_entry.id   AF-A0A2E2KTF3-F1
#
_cell.length_a   1.000
_cell.length_b   1.000
_cell.length_c   1.000
_cell.angle_alpha   90.00
_cell.angle_beta   90.00
_cell.angle_gamma   90.00
#
_symmetry.space_group_name_H-M   'P 1'
#
loop_
_entity.id
_entity.type
_entity.pdbx_description
1 polymer ?
#
loop_
_entity_poly.entity_id
_entity_poly.type
_entity_poly.pdbx_seq_one_letter_code
_entity_poly.pdbx_strand_id
1 'polypeptide(L)'
;MTTSVGLFYLGAFNVLLARFAGTCTHGDAGRLLGIWLTALLFAGALWALAASPRRPLILMMISPVLLALVWQTVFSAHLVHALLWQGVSACEALEGIPHPPDGRETFYGIAWPVITGATWIGLFTVWPRRKPILSPRIT
;
A
#
# COMPACT_ATOMS: atom_id res chain seq x y z
N MET A 1 -16.90 -2.47 12.10
CA MET A 1 -15.90 -1.48 12.58
C MET A 1 -14.56 -2.18 12.82
N THR A 2 -14.53 -3.22 13.67
CA THR A 2 -13.34 -4.07 13.92
C THR A 2 -12.75 -4.70 12.66
N THR A 3 -13.60 -5.15 11.72
CA THR A 3 -13.15 -5.78 10.47
C THR A 3 -12.33 -4.85 9.59
N SER A 4 -12.77 -3.60 9.37
CA SER A 4 -12.04 -2.63 8.53
C SER A 4 -10.68 -2.28 9.13
N VAL A 5 -10.66 -1.96 10.44
CA VAL A 5 -9.42 -1.65 11.16
C VAL A 5 -8.47 -2.85 11.12
N GLY A 6 -8.96 -4.05 11.44
CA GLY A 6 -8.15 -5.27 11.39
C GLY A 6 -7.53 -5.52 10.01
N LEU A 7 -8.30 -5.36 8.93
CA LEU A 7 -7.79 -5.51 7.56
C LEU A 7 -6.74 -4.46 7.20
N PHE A 8 -6.90 -3.20 7.64
CA PHE A 8 -5.89 -2.16 7.46
C PHE A 8 -4.57 -2.51 8.16
N TYR A 9 -4.62 -2.99 9.40
CA TYR A 9 -3.42 -3.39 10.14
C TYR A 9 -2.77 -4.66 9.55
N LEU A 10 -3.57 -5.64 9.11
CA LEU A 10 -3.05 -6.83 8.43
C LEU A 10 -2.38 -6.46 7.10
N GLY A 11 -2.99 -5.56 6.32
CA GLY A 11 -2.40 -5.04 5.08
C GLY A 11 -1.08 -4.32 5.33
N ALA A 12 -1.04 -3.42 6.32
CA ALA A 12 0.17 -2.71 6.71
C ALA A 12 1.28 -3.64 7.19
N PHE A 13 0.94 -4.63 8.02
CA PHE A 13 1.89 -5.63 8.49
C PHE A 13 2.44 -6.45 7.32
N ASN A 14 1.58 -6.89 6.41
CA ASN A 14 1.99 -7.63 5.22
C ASN A 14 2.90 -6.82 4.31
N VAL A 15 2.67 -5.51 4.15
CA VAL A 15 3.55 -4.62 3.37
C VAL A 15 4.97 -4.59 3.94
N LEU A 16 5.09 -4.46 5.26
CA LEU A 16 6.38 -4.46 5.94
C LEU A 16 7.05 -5.84 5.83
N LEU A 17 6.28 -6.90 6.02
CA LEU A 17 6.77 -8.27 5.92
C LEU A 17 7.19 -8.63 4.49
N ALA A 18 6.45 -8.18 3.46
CA ALA A 18 6.71 -8.49 2.06
C ALA A 18 8.09 -8.02 1.60
N ARG A 19 8.62 -6.94 2.18
CA ARG A 19 10.01 -6.54 1.92
C ARG A 19 11.02 -7.58 2.41
N PHE A 20 10.70 -8.33 3.46
CA PHE A 20 11.59 -9.31 4.07
C PHE A 20 11.28 -10.77 3.67
N ALA A 21 10.03 -11.07 3.30
CA ALA A 21 9.55 -12.41 3.03
C ALA A 21 10.07 -12.93 1.68
N GLY A 22 11.02 -13.85 1.73
CA GLY A 22 11.66 -14.50 0.58
C GLY A 22 13.17 -14.25 0.55
N THR A 23 13.90 -15.10 -0.16
CA THR A 23 15.36 -15.05 -0.30
C THR A 23 15.73 -14.79 -1.75
N CYS A 24 16.74 -13.95 -1.98
CA CYS A 24 17.30 -13.67 -3.30
C CYS A 24 18.18 -14.84 -3.81
N THR A 25 17.62 -16.04 -3.84
CA THR A 25 18.39 -17.25 -4.15
C THR A 25 18.49 -17.54 -5.65
N HIS A 26 17.65 -16.96 -6.53
CA HIS A 26 17.72 -17.16 -8.00
C HIS A 26 17.15 -15.98 -8.82
N GLY A 27 17.38 -14.72 -8.42
CA GLY A 27 16.80 -13.55 -9.13
C GLY A 27 15.28 -13.46 -9.04
N ASP A 28 14.67 -14.37 -8.26
CA ASP A 28 13.23 -14.50 -8.19
C ASP A 28 12.65 -13.33 -7.40
N ALA A 29 11.80 -12.56 -8.08
CA ALA A 29 10.99 -11.48 -7.56
C ALA A 29 9.93 -11.95 -6.54
N GLY A 30 10.05 -13.17 -6.00
CA GLY A 30 9.12 -13.78 -5.05
C GLY A 30 8.82 -12.92 -3.82
N ARG A 31 9.75 -12.03 -3.41
CA ARG A 31 9.51 -11.06 -2.32
C ARG A 31 8.44 -10.03 -2.67
N LEU A 32 8.31 -9.68 -3.94
CA LEU A 32 7.37 -8.67 -4.41
C LEU A 32 5.94 -9.21 -4.56
N LEU A 33 5.72 -10.53 -4.46
CA LEU A 33 4.40 -11.17 -4.51
C LEU A 33 3.46 -10.71 -3.40
N GLY A 34 4.00 -10.30 -2.25
CA GLY A 34 3.23 -9.85 -1.11
C GLY A 34 2.27 -8.69 -1.43
N ILE A 35 2.53 -7.94 -2.50
CA ILE A 35 1.67 -6.83 -2.94
C ILE A 35 0.25 -7.26 -3.30
N TRP A 36 0.05 -8.50 -3.78
CA TRP A 36 -1.28 -9.01 -4.13
C TRP A 36 -2.13 -9.24 -2.88
N LEU A 37 -1.54 -9.83 -1.84
CA LEU A 37 -2.22 -10.00 -0.56
C LEU A 37 -2.52 -8.64 0.07
N THR A 38 -1.57 -7.70 0.01
CA THR A 38 -1.79 -6.31 0.43
C THR A 38 -2.97 -5.68 -0.31
N ALA A 39 -3.04 -5.84 -1.64
CA ALA A 39 -4.13 -5.29 -2.45
C ALA A 39 -5.49 -5.83 -1.99
N LEU A 40 -5.60 -7.14 -1.77
CA LEU A 40 -6.85 -7.75 -1.28
C LEU A 40 -7.23 -7.26 0.11
N LEU A 41 -6.25 -7.16 1.02
CA LEU A 41 -6.48 -6.68 2.39
C LEU A 41 -6.93 -5.21 2.41
N PHE A 42 -6.26 -4.32 1.68
CA PHE A 42 -6.66 -2.92 1.61
C PHE A 42 -7.97 -2.71 0.84
N ALA A 43 -8.23 -3.46 -0.23
CA ALA A 43 -9.52 -3.40 -0.93
C ALA A 43 -10.67 -3.80 0.02
N GLY A 44 -10.53 -4.90 0.76
CA GLY A 44 -11.49 -5.32 1.77
C GLY A 44 -11.64 -4.28 2.90
N ALA A 45 -10.53 -3.70 3.36
CA ALA A 45 -10.53 -2.67 4.39
C ALA A 45 -11.30 -1.40 3.97
N LEU A 46 -11.06 -0.96 2.72
CA LEU A 46 -11.73 0.19 2.10
C LEU A 46 -13.21 -0.08 1.86
N TRP A 47 -13.57 -1.26 1.38
CA TRP A 47 -14.97 -1.67 1.22
C TRP A 47 -15.71 -1.63 2.57
N ALA A 48 -15.12 -2.23 3.60
CA ALA A 48 -15.70 -2.24 4.94
C ALA A 48 -15.78 -0.84 5.57
N LEU A 49 -14.82 0.05 5.27
CA LEU A 49 -14.84 1.45 5.67
C LEU A 49 -15.98 2.22 4.96
N ALA A 50 -16.12 2.05 3.64
CA ALA A 50 -17.16 2.68 2.83
C ALA A 50 -18.56 2.29 3.32
N ALA A 51 -18.78 1.02 3.68
CA ALA A 51 -20.05 0.53 4.21
C ALA A 51 -20.33 0.98 5.66
N SER A 52 -19.36 1.53 6.38
CA SER A 52 -19.53 1.86 7.79
C SER A 52 -20.13 3.27 8.01
N PRO A 53 -21.07 3.45 8.95
CA PRO A 53 -21.53 4.77 9.37
C PRO A 53 -20.52 5.49 10.29
N ARG A 54 -19.54 4.77 10.86
CA ARG A 54 -18.53 5.30 11.80
C ARG A 54 -17.19 5.63 11.14
N ARG A 55 -17.21 6.07 9.87
CA ARG A 55 -16.00 6.39 9.08
C ARG A 55 -14.97 7.27 9.79
N PRO A 56 -15.32 8.42 10.41
CA PRO A 56 -14.32 9.29 11.03
C PRO A 56 -13.56 8.60 12.18
N LEU A 57 -14.24 7.76 12.96
CA LEU A 57 -13.62 7.03 14.05
C LEU A 57 -12.66 5.94 13.52
N ILE A 58 -13.05 5.21 12.47
CA ILE A 58 -12.16 4.23 11.82
C ILE A 58 -10.91 4.92 11.28
N LEU A 59 -11.05 6.09 10.64
CA LEU A 59 -9.93 6.86 10.11
C LEU A 59 -8.95 7.32 11.20
N MET A 60 -9.45 7.70 12.38
CA MET A 60 -8.58 7.99 13.52
C MET A 60 -7.79 6.76 13.99
N MET A 61 -8.45 5.59 14.05
CA MET A 61 -7.82 4.34 14.51
C MET A 61 -6.77 3.78 13.54
N ILE A 62 -6.88 4.07 12.24
CA ILE A 62 -5.90 3.63 11.23
C ILE A 62 -4.79 4.67 11.01
N SER A 63 -4.72 5.73 11.82
CA SER A 63 -3.65 6.73 11.70
C SER A 63 -2.22 6.13 11.73
N PRO A 64 -1.90 5.06 12.49
CA PRO A 64 -0.60 4.41 12.40
C PRO A 64 -0.40 3.67 11.06
N VAL A 65 -1.47 3.12 10.50
CA VAL A 65 -1.44 2.45 9.19
C VAL A 65 -1.13 3.45 8.06
N LEU A 66 -1.53 4.72 8.20
CA LEU A 66 -1.17 5.75 7.23
C LEU A 66 0.35 5.94 7.12
N LEU A 67 1.09 5.79 8.23
CA LEU A 67 2.55 5.84 8.20
C LEU A 67 3.14 4.69 7.38
N ALA A 68 2.58 3.48 7.51
CA ALA A 68 2.97 2.33 6.70
C ALA A 68 2.66 2.54 5.21
N LEU A 69 1.55 3.21 4.88
CA LEU A 69 1.21 3.57 3.49
C LEU A 69 2.17 4.62 2.91
N VAL A 70 2.61 5.60 3.72
CA VAL A 70 3.66 6.55 3.30
C VAL A 70 4.96 5.80 3.02
N TRP A 71 5.36 4.90 3.93
CA TRP A 71 6.53 4.06 3.71
C TRP A 71 6.40 3.21 2.44
N GLN A 72 5.25 2.58 2.21
CA GLN A 72 4.96 1.82 0.99
C GLN A 72 5.11 2.67 -0.28
N THR A 73 4.67 3.93 -0.22
CA THR A 73 4.78 4.87 -1.33
C THR A 73 6.24 5.14 -1.66
N VAL A 74 7.05 5.49 -0.66
CA VAL A 74 8.50 5.71 -0.81
C VAL A 74 9.19 4.46 -1.34
N PHE A 75 8.90 3.29 -0.76
CA PHE A 75 9.45 2.02 -1.20
C PHE A 75 9.11 1.72 -2.67
N SER A 76 7.84 1.87 -3.06
CA SER A 76 7.41 1.60 -4.43
C SER A 76 8.08 2.54 -5.44
N ALA A 77 8.26 3.82 -5.10
CA ALA A 77 8.94 4.79 -5.94
C ALA A 77 10.43 4.46 -6.13
N HIS A 78 11.12 4.10 -5.03
CA HIS A 78 12.52 3.64 -5.09
C HIS A 78 12.66 2.37 -5.92
N LEU A 79 11.76 1.39 -5.73
CA LEU A 79 11.79 0.14 -6.47
C LEU A 79 11.60 0.37 -7.98
N VAL A 80 10.60 1.18 -8.37
CA VAL A 80 10.37 1.53 -9.77
C VAL A 80 11.57 2.25 -10.38
N HIS A 81 12.15 3.22 -9.65
CA HIS A 81 13.30 3.96 -10.13
C HIS A 81 14.52 3.05 -10.33
N ALA A 82 14.77 2.14 -9.39
CA ALA A 82 15.86 1.18 -9.49
C ALA A 82 15.67 0.25 -10.71
N LEU A 83 14.48 -0.35 -10.86
CA LEU A 83 14.20 -1.31 -11.92
C LEU A 83 14.13 -0.66 -13.32
N LEU A 84 13.41 0.45 -13.46
CA LEU A 84 13.12 1.05 -14.77
C LEU A 84 14.17 2.07 -15.21
N TRP A 85 14.78 2.79 -14.26
CA TRP A 85 15.69 3.89 -14.57
C TRP A 85 17.15 3.51 -14.43
N GLN A 86 17.49 2.75 -13.38
CA GLN A 86 18.85 2.27 -13.15
C GLN A 86 19.12 0.92 -13.82
N GLY A 87 18.06 0.18 -14.19
CA GLY A 87 18.18 -1.12 -14.85
C GLY A 87 18.78 -2.20 -13.97
N VAL A 88 18.75 -2.03 -12.65
CA VAL A 88 19.22 -3.02 -11.68
C VAL A 88 18.15 -4.06 -11.41
N SER A 89 18.53 -5.25 -10.96
CA SER A 89 17.56 -6.28 -10.56
C SER A 89 16.83 -5.91 -9.27
N ALA A 90 15.70 -6.55 -9.00
CA ALA A 90 14.97 -6.37 -7.75
C ALA A 90 15.85 -6.80 -6.57
N CYS A 91 16.63 -7.88 -6.71
CA CYS A 91 17.55 -8.29 -5.65
C CYS A 91 18.63 -7.25 -5.37
N GLU A 92 19.18 -6.62 -6.40
CA GLU A 92 20.15 -5.53 -6.24
C GLU A 92 19.50 -4.29 -5.59
N ALA A 93 18.29 -3.92 -6.01
CA ALA A 93 17.54 -2.82 -5.40
C ALA A 93 17.16 -3.07 -3.93
N LEU A 94 16.90 -4.33 -3.55
CA LEU A 94 16.42 -4.69 -2.22
C LEU A 94 17.57 -5.00 -1.24
N GLU A 95 18.64 -5.65 -1.69
CA GLU A 95 19.74 -6.17 -0.86
C GLU A 95 21.13 -5.63 -1.23
N GLY A 96 21.28 -4.92 -2.36
CA GLY A 96 22.58 -4.40 -2.83
C GLY A 96 23.49 -5.47 -3.42
N ILE A 97 22.96 -6.64 -3.75
CA ILE A 97 23.71 -7.77 -4.32
C ILE A 97 23.47 -7.81 -5.82
N PRO A 98 24.52 -7.70 -6.67
CA PRO A 98 24.39 -7.80 -8.11
C PRO A 98 23.79 -9.14 -8.52
N HIS A 99 22.71 -9.11 -9.30
CA HIS A 99 22.05 -10.30 -9.77
C HIS A 99 21.44 -10.08 -11.17
N PRO A 100 21.47 -11.08 -12.07
CA PRO A 100 20.79 -10.97 -13.35
C PRO A 100 19.28 -10.79 -13.16
N PRO A 101 18.63 -9.94 -13.97
CA PRO A 101 17.19 -9.73 -13.90
C PRO A 101 16.41 -10.94 -14.42
N ASP A 102 15.39 -11.36 -13.69
CA ASP A 102 14.48 -12.48 -14.06
C ASP A 102 13.31 -12.02 -14.98
N GLY A 103 13.29 -10.75 -15.40
CA GLY A 103 12.28 -10.18 -16.31
C GLY A 103 10.89 -9.98 -15.71
N ARG A 104 10.52 -10.73 -14.67
CA ARG A 104 9.28 -10.55 -13.90
C ARG A 104 9.32 -9.34 -12.96
N GLU A 105 10.51 -8.85 -12.65
CA GLU A 105 10.77 -7.75 -11.73
C GLU A 105 10.07 -6.46 -12.18
N THR A 106 10.10 -6.15 -13.49
CA THR A 106 9.43 -4.99 -14.09
C THR A 106 7.93 -4.98 -13.81
N PHE A 107 7.28 -6.14 -13.95
CA PHE A 107 5.85 -6.28 -13.69
C PHE A 107 5.53 -5.97 -12.22
N TYR A 108 6.29 -6.51 -11.29
CA TYR A 108 6.11 -6.21 -9.87
C TYR A 108 6.49 -4.75 -9.55
N GLY A 109 7.56 -4.23 -10.14
CA GLY A 109 7.98 -2.85 -10.05
C GLY A 109 6.82 -1.89 -10.38
N ILE A 110 6.04 -2.18 -11.41
CA ILE A 110 4.84 -1.39 -11.79
C ILE A 110 3.63 -1.69 -10.89
N ALA A 111 3.44 -2.94 -10.46
CA ALA A 111 2.28 -3.32 -9.63
C ALA A 111 2.27 -2.58 -8.28
N TRP A 112 3.44 -2.41 -7.64
CA TRP A 112 3.58 -1.73 -6.35
C TRP A 112 3.06 -0.28 -6.35
N PRO A 113 3.51 0.65 -7.21
CA PRO A 113 2.99 2.02 -7.25
C PRO A 113 1.51 2.07 -7.67
N VAL A 114 1.06 1.18 -8.58
CA VAL A 114 -0.34 1.12 -9.01
C VAL A 114 -1.26 0.78 -7.85
N ILE A 115 -0.94 -0.28 -7.10
CA ILE A 115 -1.74 -0.72 -5.94
C ILE A 115 -1.68 0.30 -4.81
N THR A 116 -0.50 0.91 -4.60
CA THR A 116 -0.33 1.97 -3.59
C THR A 116 -1.16 3.21 -3.94
N GLY A 117 -1.13 3.66 -5.20
CA GLY A 117 -1.94 4.77 -5.70
C GLY A 117 -3.43 4.49 -5.60
N ALA A 118 -3.88 3.29 -5.99
CA ALA A 118 -5.27 2.87 -5.85
C ALA A 118 -5.74 2.91 -4.38
N THR A 119 -4.88 2.51 -3.44
CA THR A 119 -5.19 2.54 -2.01
C THR A 119 -5.35 3.99 -1.51
N TRP A 120 -4.48 4.91 -1.92
CA TRP A 120 -4.61 6.33 -1.59
C TRP A 120 -5.88 6.96 -2.17
N ILE A 121 -6.19 6.67 -3.44
CA ILE A 121 -7.43 7.13 -4.09
C ILE A 121 -8.65 6.60 -3.32
N GLY A 122 -8.63 5.32 -2.96
CA GLY A 122 -9.68 4.70 -2.15
C GLY A 122 -9.87 5.41 -0.81
N LEU A 123 -8.79 5.66 -0.06
CA LEU A 123 -8.85 6.41 1.20
C LEU A 123 -9.39 7.83 1.02
N PHE A 124 -8.97 8.52 -0.04
CA PHE A 124 -9.41 9.89 -0.32
C PHE A 124 -10.91 9.96 -0.67
N THR A 125 -11.42 8.99 -1.44
CA THR A 125 -12.85 8.96 -1.82
C THR A 125 -13.78 8.70 -0.64
N VAL A 126 -13.34 7.90 0.35
CA VAL A 126 -14.12 7.60 1.56
C VAL A 126 -13.85 8.57 2.71
N TRP A 127 -12.89 9.48 2.56
CA TRP A 127 -12.56 10.47 3.59
C TRP A 127 -13.77 11.36 3.88
N PRO A 128 -14.10 11.61 5.16
CA PRO A 128 -15.23 12.45 5.52
C PRO A 128 -14.97 13.87 5.01
N ARG A 129 -15.71 14.26 3.97
CA ARG A 129 -15.80 15.66 3.55
C ARG A 129 -16.49 16.40 4.68
N ARG A 130 -15.83 17.42 5.26
CA ARG A 130 -16.50 18.34 6.19
C ARG A 130 -17.71 18.91 5.46
N LYS A 131 -18.93 18.67 5.98
CA LYS A 131 -20.09 19.43 5.52
C LYS A 131 -19.81 20.90 5.89
N PRO A 132 -19.93 21.86 4.95
CA PRO A 132 -19.87 23.26 5.32
C PRO A 132 -20.96 23.49 6.37
N ILE A 133 -20.57 24.09 7.50
CA ILE A 133 -21.48 24.50 8.56
C ILE A 133 -22.36 25.59 7.93
N LEU A 134 -23.52 25.20 7.39
CA LEU A 134 -24.54 26.15 6.99
C LEU A 134 -24.98 26.86 8.28
N SER A 135 -24.54 28.11 8.38
CA SER A 135 -24.92 29.06 9.43
C SER A 135 -26.44 29.02 9.65
N PRO A 136 -26.92 29.00 10.91
CA PRO A 136 -28.35 28.99 11.18
C PRO A 136 -28.99 30.23 10.57
N ARG A 137 -30.05 30.01 9.79
CA ARG A 137 -30.91 31.06 9.25
C ARG A 137 -31.53 31.78 10.46
N ILE A 138 -31.08 33.01 10.71
CA ILE A 138 -31.71 33.94 11.64
C ILE A 138 -33.06 34.32 11.03
N THR A 139 -34.15 33.82 11.61
CA THR A 139 -35.50 34.35 11.45
C THR A 139 -35.76 35.43 12.48
#